data_AF-A0A8S9ELF4-F1
#
_entry.id   AF-A0A8S9ELF4-F1
#
_cell.length_a   1.000
_cell.length_b   1.000
_cell.length_c   1.000
_cell.angle_alpha   90.00
_cell.angle_beta   90.00
_cell.angle_gamma   90.00
#
_symmetry.space_group_name_H-M   'P 1'
#
loop_
_entity.id
_entity.type
_entity.pdbx_description
1 polymer ?
#
loop_
_entity_poly.entity_id
_entity_poly.type
_entity_poly.pdbx_seq_one_letter_code
_entity_poly.pdbx_strand_id
1 'polypeptide(L)'
;SVPPPPGGPPGAPSPPRPPAELNGMVLLCKVCGDVASGFHYGVHACEGCKGFFRRSIQQNIQYKKCLKNENCSIVRINRNRCQQCRFKKCLLVGMSR
;
A
#
# COMPACT_ATOMS: atom_id res chain seq x y z
N SER A 1 9.60 27.42 34.13
CA SER A 1 8.54 27.07 33.16
C SER A 1 8.94 27.54 31.78
N VAL A 2 9.44 26.64 30.94
CA VAL A 2 9.88 26.98 29.57
C VAL A 2 8.67 26.85 28.64
N PRO A 3 8.32 27.87 27.84
CA PRO A 3 7.22 27.77 26.89
C PRO A 3 7.56 26.79 25.76
N PRO A 4 6.57 26.07 25.20
CA PRO A 4 6.80 25.21 24.05
C PRO A 4 7.17 26.04 22.81
N PRO A 5 7.95 25.49 21.86
CA PRO A 5 8.28 26.15 20.62
C PRO A 5 7.03 26.34 19.73
N PRO A 6 6.99 27.37 18.88
CA PRO A 6 5.88 27.59 17.96
C PRO A 6 5.79 26.44 16.95
N GLY A 7 4.58 25.94 16.73
CA GLY A 7 4.29 24.94 15.71
C GLY A 7 4.69 25.45 14.34
N GLY A 8 5.55 24.70 13.64
CA GLY A 8 5.93 24.97 12.27
C GLY A 8 4.74 24.91 11.30
N PRO A 9 4.85 25.54 10.12
CA PRO A 9 3.77 25.60 9.16
C PRO A 9 3.39 24.20 8.64
N PRO A 10 2.14 23.99 8.18
CA PRO A 10 1.72 22.76 7.54
C PRO A 10 2.58 22.52 6.30
N GLY A 11 3.27 21.37 6.28
CA GLY A 11 4.21 21.00 5.23
C GLY A 11 3.59 21.07 3.84
N ALA A 12 4.26 21.79 2.94
CA ALA A 12 3.91 21.84 1.52
C ALA A 12 3.81 20.44 0.93
N PRO A 13 2.87 20.19 -0.01
CA PRO A 13 2.83 18.93 -0.74
C PRO A 13 4.15 18.74 -1.50
N SER A 14 4.82 17.62 -1.25
CA SER A 14 6.01 17.24 -2.01
C SER A 14 5.61 17.04 -3.49
N PRO A 15 6.50 17.37 -4.45
CA PRO A 15 6.22 17.10 -5.85
C PRO A 15 5.94 15.60 -6.05
N PRO A 16 5.03 15.24 -6.97
CA PRO A 16 4.74 13.84 -7.26
C PRO A 16 6.04 13.15 -7.67
N ARG A 17 6.43 12.11 -6.92
CA ARG A 17 7.57 11.27 -7.32
C ARG A 17 7.24 10.69 -8.70
N PRO A 18 8.20 10.68 -9.64
CA PRO A 18 8.00 10.00 -10.91
C PRO A 18 7.61 8.53 -10.64
N PRO A 19 6.75 7.94 -11.49
CA PRO A 19 6.46 6.51 -11.44
C PRO A 19 7.75 5.70 -11.37
N ALA A 20 7.71 4.53 -10.73
CA ALA A 20 8.86 3.65 -10.78
C ALA A 20 9.02 3.15 -12.23
N GLU A 21 10.00 3.67 -12.93
CA GLU A 21 10.30 3.31 -14.33
C GLU A 21 11.65 2.62 -14.40
N LEU A 22 11.71 1.47 -15.09
CA LEU A 22 12.95 0.80 -15.44
C LEU A 22 13.02 0.72 -16.97
N ASN A 23 14.04 1.34 -17.57
CA ASN A 23 14.22 1.40 -19.03
C ASN A 23 13.00 1.97 -19.80
N GLY A 24 12.26 2.91 -19.22
CA GLY A 24 11.05 3.49 -19.82
C GLY A 24 9.80 2.60 -19.73
N MET A 25 9.85 1.52 -18.94
CA MET A 25 8.67 0.69 -18.62
C MET A 25 8.12 1.03 -17.24
N VAL A 26 6.83 1.35 -17.18
CA VAL A 26 6.08 1.58 -15.95
C VAL A 26 6.00 0.29 -15.13
N LEU A 27 6.54 0.32 -13.91
CA LEU A 27 6.43 -0.81 -12.99
C LEU A 27 5.04 -0.87 -12.37
N LEU A 28 4.46 -2.06 -12.31
CA LEU A 28 3.14 -2.30 -11.76
C LEU A 28 3.20 -2.91 -10.36
N CYS A 29 2.25 -2.52 -9.53
CA CYS A 29 2.04 -3.06 -8.20
C CYS A 29 1.71 -4.55 -8.29
N LYS A 30 2.56 -5.39 -7.70
CA LYS A 30 2.39 -6.85 -7.70
C LYS A 30 1.08 -7.32 -7.03
N VAL A 31 0.46 -6.48 -6.20
CA VAL A 31 -0.78 -6.80 -5.49
C VAL A 31 -2.03 -6.50 -6.32
N CYS A 32 -2.12 -5.32 -6.94
CA CYS A 32 -3.36 -4.84 -7.57
C CYS A 32 -3.22 -4.36 -9.02
N GLY A 33 -2.02 -4.43 -9.60
CA GLY A 33 -1.75 -4.03 -10.98
C GLY A 33 -1.77 -2.52 -11.24
N ASP A 34 -1.98 -1.69 -10.22
CA ASP A 34 -1.88 -0.24 -10.33
C ASP A 34 -0.42 0.21 -10.50
N VAL A 35 -0.17 1.44 -10.95
CA VAL A 35 1.19 1.98 -11.10
C VAL A 35 1.92 1.94 -9.75
N ALA A 36 3.10 1.32 -9.73
CA ALA A 36 3.93 1.25 -8.54
C ALA A 36 4.60 2.61 -8.30
N SER A 37 4.63 3.03 -7.04
CA SER A 37 5.38 4.23 -6.63
C SER A 37 6.82 3.92 -6.24
N GLY A 38 7.19 2.63 -6.19
CA GLY A 38 8.51 2.17 -5.82
C GLY A 38 8.50 0.75 -5.27
N PHE A 39 9.62 0.38 -4.64
CA PHE A 39 9.80 -0.90 -3.95
C PHE A 39 9.50 -0.71 -2.46
N HIS A 40 8.41 -1.33 -1.98
CA HIS A 40 7.93 -1.20 -0.61
C HIS A 40 7.68 -2.59 -0.03
N TYR A 41 8.20 -2.83 1.18
CA TYR A 41 8.01 -4.10 1.90
C TYR A 41 8.44 -5.32 1.07
N GLY A 42 9.52 -5.21 0.29
CA GLY A 42 10.05 -6.34 -0.50
C GLY A 42 9.45 -6.53 -1.90
N VAL A 43 8.52 -5.67 -2.34
CA VAL A 43 7.92 -5.78 -3.70
C VAL A 43 7.65 -4.41 -4.33
N HIS A 44 7.47 -4.38 -5.65
CA HIS A 44 6.90 -3.19 -6.30
C HIS A 44 5.43 -3.02 -5.92
N ALA A 45 5.11 -1.87 -5.31
CA ALA A 45 3.77 -1.59 -4.80
C ALA A 45 3.34 -0.15 -5.08
N CYS A 46 2.03 0.06 -5.21
CA CYS A 46 1.44 1.39 -5.25
C CYS A 46 1.24 1.93 -3.82
N GLU A 47 1.06 3.25 -3.68
CA GLU A 47 0.83 3.90 -2.38
C GLU A 47 -0.39 3.30 -1.64
N GLY A 48 -1.42 2.89 -2.37
CA GLY A 48 -2.61 2.27 -1.80
C GLY A 48 -2.33 0.94 -1.11
N CYS A 49 -1.53 0.06 -1.73
CA CYS A 49 -1.20 -1.25 -1.15
C CYS A 49 -0.10 -1.15 -0.09
N LYS A 50 0.88 -0.26 -0.28
CA LYS A 50 1.87 0.10 0.74
C LYS A 50 1.21 0.57 2.04
N GLY A 51 0.33 1.57 1.95
CA GLY A 51 -0.34 2.13 3.12
C GLY A 51 -1.33 1.14 3.76
N PHE A 52 -2.00 0.33 2.95
CA PHE A 52 -2.84 -0.75 3.44
C PHE A 52 -2.03 -1.76 4.26
N PHE A 53 -0.96 -2.33 3.67
CA PHE A 53 -0.13 -3.33 4.32
C PHE A 53 0.48 -2.81 5.63
N ARG A 54 1.02 -1.58 5.61
CA ARG A 54 1.55 -0.91 6.82
C ARG A 54 0.55 -0.90 7.97
N ARG A 55 -0.69 -0.50 7.71
CA ARG A 55 -1.74 -0.46 8.75
C ARG A 55 -2.12 -1.86 9.21
N SER A 56 -2.24 -2.82 8.29
CA SER A 56 -2.56 -4.22 8.61
C SER A 56 -1.56 -4.79 9.61
N ILE A 57 -0.26 -4.62 9.35
CA ILE A 57 0.80 -5.17 10.21
C ILE A 57 0.97 -4.38 11.50
N GLN A 58 0.88 -3.04 11.48
CA GLN A 58 1.14 -2.18 12.65
C GLN A 58 0.06 -2.35 13.72
N GLN A 59 -1.18 -2.50 13.30
CA GLN A 59 -2.32 -2.66 14.21
C GLN A 59 -2.75 -4.12 14.36
N ASN A 60 -2.00 -5.06 13.77
CA ASN A 60 -2.34 -6.48 13.73
C ASN A 60 -3.82 -6.75 13.37
N ILE A 61 -4.30 -6.07 12.32
CA ILE A 61 -5.73 -6.00 12.01
C ILE A 61 -6.26 -7.38 11.60
N GLN A 62 -7.25 -7.88 12.33
CA GLN A 62 -8.01 -9.04 11.90
C GLN A 62 -9.15 -8.60 10.98
N TYR A 63 -9.05 -8.95 9.70
CA TYR A 63 -10.09 -8.67 8.72
C TYR A 63 -11.23 -9.68 8.79
N LYS A 64 -12.46 -9.22 8.48
CA LYS A 64 -13.62 -10.10 8.31
C LYS A 64 -13.33 -11.17 7.24
N LYS A 65 -13.81 -12.39 7.48
CA LYS A 65 -13.69 -13.49 6.52
C LYS A 65 -14.32 -13.11 5.18
N CYS A 66 -13.68 -13.54 4.11
CA CYS A 66 -14.13 -13.35 2.75
C CYS A 66 -15.46 -14.08 2.53
N LEU A 67 -16.40 -13.43 1.85
CA LEU A 67 -17.70 -14.00 1.47
C LEU A 67 -17.64 -14.83 0.17
N LYS A 68 -16.51 -14.79 -0.55
CA LYS A 68 -16.32 -15.42 -1.87
C LYS A 68 -15.15 -16.41 -1.86
N ASN A 69 -15.12 -17.29 -0.86
CA ASN A 69 -14.16 -18.40 -0.75
C ASN A 69 -12.67 -17.99 -0.83
N GLU A 70 -12.32 -16.81 -0.28
CA GLU A 70 -10.95 -16.30 -0.22
C GLU A 70 -10.21 -16.12 -1.57
N ASN A 71 -10.94 -16.11 -2.70
CA ASN A 71 -10.39 -16.05 -4.06
C ASN A 71 -10.76 -14.75 -4.80
N CYS A 72 -10.97 -13.65 -4.07
CA CYS A 72 -11.27 -12.36 -4.70
C CYS A 72 -10.09 -11.89 -5.54
N SER A 73 -10.31 -11.61 -6.82
CA SER A 73 -9.36 -10.93 -7.69
C SER A 73 -9.14 -9.49 -7.21
N ILE A 74 -7.88 -9.14 -6.94
CA ILE A 74 -7.47 -7.83 -6.43
C ILE A 74 -6.90 -7.01 -7.58
N VAL A 75 -7.67 -6.04 -8.06
CA VAL A 75 -7.25 -5.08 -9.11
C VAL A 75 -7.53 -3.65 -8.66
N ARG A 76 -6.95 -2.65 -9.34
CA ARG A 76 -7.07 -1.21 -8.98
C ARG A 76 -8.50 -0.79 -8.59
N ILE A 77 -9.50 -1.23 -9.36
CA ILE A 77 -10.90 -0.82 -9.22
C ILE A 77 -11.58 -1.49 -8.01
N ASN A 78 -11.23 -2.73 -7.68
CA ASN A 78 -11.99 -3.55 -6.73
C ASN A 78 -11.18 -3.95 -5.46
N ARG A 79 -9.91 -3.52 -5.35
CA ARG A 79 -9.01 -3.90 -4.24
C ARG A 79 -9.55 -3.61 -2.85
N ASN A 80 -10.51 -2.70 -2.70
CA ASN A 80 -11.13 -2.38 -1.41
C ASN A 80 -12.31 -3.28 -1.04
N ARG A 81 -12.83 -4.11 -1.97
CA ARG A 81 -14.03 -4.95 -1.72
C ARG A 81 -13.80 -6.06 -0.71
N CYS A 82 -12.59 -6.61 -0.63
CA CYS A 82 -12.26 -7.67 0.32
C CYS A 82 -10.88 -7.45 0.91
N GLN A 83 -10.86 -6.95 2.16
CA GLN A 83 -9.62 -6.64 2.87
C GLN A 83 -8.82 -7.90 3.21
N GLN A 84 -9.48 -9.00 3.59
CA GLN A 84 -8.82 -10.26 3.88
C GLN A 84 -8.06 -10.79 2.65
N CYS A 85 -8.72 -10.89 1.49
CA CYS A 85 -8.07 -11.34 0.25
C CYS A 85 -6.96 -10.39 -0.20
N ARG A 86 -7.15 -9.07 -0.02
CA ARG A 86 -6.10 -8.09 -0.32
C ARG A 86 -4.87 -8.31 0.55
N PHE A 87 -5.05 -8.48 1.86
CA PHE A 87 -3.93 -8.71 2.79
C PHE A 87 -3.26 -10.06 2.54
N LYS A 88 -4.05 -11.11 2.31
CA LYS A 88 -3.55 -12.43 1.88
C LYS A 88 -2.71 -12.29 0.60
N LYS A 89 -3.18 -11.54 -0.40
CA LYS A 89 -2.41 -11.28 -1.64
C LYS A 89 -1.12 -10.52 -1.38
N CYS A 90 -1.10 -9.52 -0.47
CA CYS A 90 0.13 -8.84 -0.05
C CYS A 90 1.18 -9.85 0.44
N LEU A 91 0.79 -10.75 1.36
CA LEU A 91 1.69 -11.79 1.88
C LEU A 91 2.14 -12.76 0.77
N LEU A 92 1.21 -13.20 -0.08
CA LEU A 92 1.50 -14.15 -1.17
C LEU A 92 2.49 -13.60 -2.21
N VAL A 93 2.51 -12.29 -2.45
CA VAL A 93 3.49 -11.69 -3.37
C VAL A 93 4.84 -11.42 -2.71
N GLY A 94 4.99 -11.72 -1.42
CA GLY A 94 6.24 -11.55 -0.68
C GLY A 94 6.33 -10.25 0.11
N MET A 95 5.22 -9.57 0.43
CA MET A 95 5.29 -8.41 1.32
C MET A 95 5.66 -8.84 2.74
N SER A 96 6.74 -8.28 3.28
CA SER A 96 7.23 -8.58 4.64
C SER A 96 7.47 -7.32 5.46
N ARG A 97 7.58 -7.48 6.79
CA ARG A 97 7.92 -6.40 7.72
C ARG A 97 9.36 -5.96 7.59
#